data_AF-A0A3A1WW99-F1
#
_entry.id   AF-A0A3A1WW99-F1
#
_cell.length_a   1.000
_cell.length_b   1.000
_cell.length_c   1.000
_cell.angle_alpha   90.00
_cell.angle_beta   90.00
_cell.angle_gamma   90.00
#
_symmetry.space_group_name_H-M   'P 1'
#
loop_
_entity.id
_entity.type
_entity.pdbx_description
1 polymer ?
#
loop_
_entity_poly.entity_id
_entity_poly.type
_entity_poly.pdbx_seq_one_letter_code
_entity_poly.pdbx_strand_id
1 'polypeptide(L)'
;MSNMGTKKIVNSKANSVCKSIDKLAVVVVTYKRQELLDNLFHSFECLNECPWRIVVVDNECSDKTREMVSVLEAALTNRWGKAEKDDEGNCSHVVYAPQDENLGGAGGFSAGVKKAYELGAKWFWVMDDDVETVPESIERLAPWTKRHSVVQG
;
A
#
# COMPACT_ATOMS: atom_id res chain seq x y z
N MET A 1 44.01 -35.72 14.77
CA MET A 1 42.60 -35.62 14.38
C MET A 1 41.84 -34.95 15.50
N SER A 2 41.47 -33.67 15.36
CA SER A 2 40.36 -33.02 16.06
C SER A 2 40.41 -31.52 15.76
N ASN A 3 39.74 -31.10 14.68
CA ASN A 3 39.57 -29.69 14.34
C ASN A 3 38.32 -29.19 15.08
N MET A 4 38.51 -28.23 15.99
CA MET A 4 37.45 -27.69 16.84
C MET A 4 36.75 -26.57 16.07
N GLY A 5 35.67 -26.93 15.38
CA GLY A 5 34.86 -26.00 14.58
C GLY A 5 34.04 -25.07 15.47
N THR A 6 34.42 -23.79 15.49
CA THR A 6 33.67 -22.69 16.11
C THR A 6 32.36 -22.48 15.34
N LYS A 7 31.23 -22.91 15.92
CA LYS A 7 29.90 -22.59 15.39
C LYS A 7 29.65 -21.08 15.52
N LYS A 8 29.72 -20.36 14.39
CA LYS A 8 29.15 -19.02 14.25
C LYS A 8 27.64 -19.11 14.47
N ILE A 9 27.16 -18.55 15.58
CA ILE A 9 25.74 -18.32 15.80
C ILE A 9 25.38 -17.10 14.93
N VAL A 10 24.70 -17.36 13.83
CA VAL A 10 24.14 -16.30 12.98
C VAL A 10 22.78 -15.93 13.57
N ASN A 11 22.72 -14.83 14.31
CA ASN A 11 21.46 -14.25 14.76
C ASN A 11 20.78 -13.57 13.56
N SER A 12 19.94 -14.28 12.81
CA SER A 12 19.02 -13.67 11.85
C SER A 12 17.74 -13.24 12.57
N LYS A 13 17.82 -12.12 13.31
CA LYS A 13 16.60 -11.35 13.58
C LYS A 13 16.21 -10.72 12.24
N ALA A 14 15.16 -11.24 11.62
CA ALA A 14 14.44 -10.46 10.62
C ALA A 14 14.05 -9.15 11.30
N ASN A 15 14.60 -8.02 10.82
CA ASN A 15 14.16 -6.70 11.24
C ASN A 15 12.72 -6.54 10.76
N SER A 16 11.77 -6.97 11.57
CA SER A 16 10.38 -6.53 11.47
C SER A 16 10.42 -5.02 11.73
N VAL A 17 10.50 -4.23 10.66
CA VAL A 17 10.27 -2.78 10.74
C VAL A 17 8.85 -2.62 11.30
N CYS A 18 8.74 -2.10 12.52
CA CYS A 18 7.45 -1.80 13.12
C CYS A 18 6.77 -0.74 12.27
N LYS A 19 5.58 -1.02 11.73
CA LYS A 19 4.82 -0.03 10.97
C LYS A 19 4.48 1.16 11.86
N SER A 20 4.71 2.37 11.37
CA SER A 20 4.49 3.59 12.15
C SER A 20 3.00 3.95 12.23
N ILE A 21 2.18 3.51 11.27
CA ILE A 21 0.72 3.60 11.29
C ILE A 21 0.13 2.19 11.14
N ASP A 22 -0.57 1.72 12.17
CA ASP A 22 -1.19 0.39 12.20
C ASP A 22 -2.27 0.25 11.12
N LYS A 23 -2.17 -0.81 10.30
CA LYS A 23 -3.04 -1.14 9.16
C LYS A 23 -3.47 0.08 8.32
N LEU A 24 -2.49 0.90 7.90
CA LEU A 24 -2.69 2.00 6.95
C LEU A 24 -3.03 1.48 5.56
N ALA A 25 -4.20 1.84 5.05
CA ALA A 25 -4.60 1.65 3.67
C ALA A 25 -4.53 2.98 2.91
N VAL A 26 -3.80 3.01 1.79
CA VAL A 26 -3.86 4.08 0.81
C VAL A 26 -4.97 3.75 -0.19
N VAL A 27 -5.85 4.70 -0.48
CA VAL A 27 -6.97 4.53 -1.42
C VAL A 27 -6.83 5.54 -2.54
N VAL A 28 -6.69 5.03 -3.76
CA VAL A 28 -6.50 5.81 -4.99
C VAL A 28 -7.63 5.47 -5.95
N VAL A 29 -8.22 6.49 -6.57
CA VAL A 29 -9.21 6.34 -7.64
C VAL A 29 -8.60 6.84 -8.94
N THR A 30 -8.74 6.06 -10.00
CA THR A 30 -8.24 6.44 -11.32
C THR A 30 -9.28 6.22 -12.42
N TYR A 31 -9.19 7.03 -13.47
CA TYR A 31 -9.98 6.89 -14.70
C TYR A 31 -9.21 7.49 -15.88
N LYS A 32 -8.75 6.66 -16.81
CA LYS A 32 -8.05 7.09 -18.04
C LYS A 32 -6.82 7.99 -17.81
N ARG A 33 -6.06 7.72 -16.74
CA ARG A 33 -4.90 8.52 -16.29
C ARG A 33 -3.68 7.66 -15.96
N GLN A 34 -3.50 6.57 -16.69
CA GLN A 34 -2.45 5.59 -16.42
C GLN A 34 -1.04 6.18 -16.38
N GLU A 35 -0.74 7.24 -17.13
CA GLU A 35 0.58 7.89 -17.07
C GLU A 35 0.83 8.62 -15.74
N LEU A 36 -0.19 9.25 -15.16
CA LEU A 36 -0.09 9.92 -13.86
C LEU A 36 -0.05 8.90 -12.72
N LEU A 37 -0.88 7.85 -12.84
CA LEU A 37 -0.89 6.73 -11.93
C LEU A 37 0.48 6.02 -11.87
N ASP A 38 1.19 5.92 -13.00
CA ASP A 38 2.53 5.33 -13.07
C ASP A 38 3.54 6.14 -12.23
N ASN A 39 3.50 7.48 -12.33
CA ASN A 39 4.33 8.36 -11.49
C ASN A 39 4.00 8.19 -10.00
N LEU A 40 2.71 8.12 -9.65
CA LEU A 40 2.29 7.86 -8.28
C LEU A 40 2.81 6.50 -7.78
N PHE A 41 2.73 5.45 -8.59
CA PHE A 41 3.23 4.11 -8.25
C PHE A 41 4.74 4.11 -8.04
N HIS A 42 5.49 4.81 -8.90
CA HIS A 42 6.93 5.01 -8.71
C HIS A 42 7.22 5.69 -7.36
N SER A 43 6.42 6.69 -6.98
CA SER A 43 6.58 7.34 -5.67
C SER A 43 6.32 6.38 -4.49
N PHE A 44 5.36 5.46 -4.61
CA PHE A 44 5.11 4.43 -3.58
C PHE A 44 6.29 3.48 -3.44
N GLU A 45 6.93 3.11 -4.55
CA GLU A 45 8.15 2.30 -4.52
C GLU A 45 9.32 3.02 -3.84
N CYS A 46 9.28 4.34 -3.69
CA CYS A 46 10.30 5.15 -3.02
C CYS A 46 10.01 5.44 -1.54
N LEU A 47 8.84 5.08 -1.01
CA LEU A 47 8.53 5.27 0.41
C LEU A 47 9.55 4.58 1.32
N ASN A 48 9.81 5.14 2.51
CA ASN A 48 10.66 4.50 3.52
C ASN A 48 9.95 3.35 4.24
N GLU A 49 8.62 3.40 4.27
CA GLU A 49 7.75 2.39 4.88
C GLU A 49 6.70 1.94 3.87
N CYS A 50 6.44 0.63 3.76
CA CYS A 50 5.35 0.14 2.92
C CYS A 50 4.00 0.33 3.64
N PRO A 51 2.98 0.96 3.02
CA PRO A 51 1.61 0.92 3.57
C PRO A 51 1.13 -0.53 3.72
N TRP A 52 0.13 -0.77 4.56
CA TRP A 52 -0.40 -2.13 4.74
C TRP A 52 -1.23 -2.58 3.54
N ARG A 53 -2.02 -1.67 2.97
CA ARG A 53 -2.73 -1.87 1.71
C ARG A 53 -2.64 -0.65 0.82
N ILE A 54 -2.66 -0.87 -0.48
CA ILE A 54 -2.91 0.13 -1.51
C ILE A 54 -4.10 -0.37 -2.30
N VAL A 55 -5.25 0.27 -2.15
CA VAL A 55 -6.47 -0.05 -2.90
C VAL A 55 -6.55 0.88 -4.09
N VAL A 56 -6.43 0.30 -5.29
CA VAL A 56 -6.52 1.04 -6.55
C VAL A 56 -7.89 0.77 -7.15
N VAL A 57 -8.76 1.79 -7.05
CA VAL A 57 -10.10 1.77 -7.63
C VAL A 57 -10.01 2.26 -9.07
N ASP A 58 -10.34 1.38 -9.99
CA ASP A 58 -10.26 1.65 -11.42
C ASP A 58 -11.65 1.83 -11.99
N ASN A 59 -12.05 3.08 -12.23
CA ASN A 59 -13.35 3.45 -12.79
C ASN A 59 -13.46 3.16 -14.31
N GLU A 60 -12.45 2.55 -14.91
CA GLU A 60 -12.45 2.15 -16.33
C GLU A 60 -12.53 0.63 -16.51
N CYS A 61 -12.23 -0.16 -15.47
CA CYS A 61 -11.97 -1.61 -15.60
C CYS A 61 -10.94 -1.90 -16.72
N SER A 62 -9.82 -1.19 -16.71
CA SER A 62 -8.79 -1.21 -17.73
C SER A 62 -7.78 -2.35 -17.52
N ASP A 63 -7.52 -3.12 -18.58
CA ASP A 63 -6.47 -4.16 -18.57
C ASP A 63 -5.09 -3.56 -18.29
N LYS A 64 -4.83 -2.35 -18.79
CA LYS A 64 -3.56 -1.64 -18.54
C LYS A 64 -3.42 -1.30 -17.06
N THR A 65 -4.46 -0.76 -16.43
CA THR A 65 -4.44 -0.44 -14.99
C THR A 65 -4.24 -1.71 -14.15
N ARG A 66 -4.89 -2.82 -14.53
CA ARG A 66 -4.70 -4.13 -13.89
C ARG A 66 -3.26 -4.62 -13.97
N GLU A 67 -2.62 -4.49 -15.14
CA GLU A 67 -1.21 -4.84 -15.33
C GLU A 67 -0.30 -3.99 -14.45
N MET A 68 -0.50 -2.67 -14.43
CA MET A 68 0.26 -1.75 -13.58
C MET A 68 0.17 -2.11 -12.09
N VAL A 69 -1.03 -2.48 -11.61
CA VAL A 69 -1.22 -2.94 -10.23
C VAL A 69 -0.43 -4.22 -9.94
N SER A 70 -0.40 -5.16 -10.89
CA SER A 70 0.41 -6.39 -10.74
C SER A 70 1.91 -6.10 -10.70
N VAL A 71 2.38 -5.13 -11.50
CA VAL A 71 3.79 -4.69 -11.50
C VAL A 71 4.15 -4.05 -10.15
N LEU A 72 3.32 -3.14 -9.65
CA LEU A 72 3.53 -2.51 -8.35
C LEU A 72 3.55 -3.57 -7.22
N GLU A 73 2.58 -4.48 -7.17
CA GLU A 73 2.55 -5.56 -6.16
C GLU A 73 3.84 -6.40 -6.17
N ALA A 74 4.37 -6.70 -7.36
CA ALA A 74 5.63 -7.43 -7.50
C ALA A 74 6.82 -6.61 -6.96
N ALA A 75 6.89 -5.32 -7.29
CA ALA A 75 7.93 -4.42 -6.80
C ALA A 75 7.89 -4.28 -5.27
N LEU A 76 6.71 -4.04 -4.69
CA LEU A 76 6.53 -3.93 -3.24
C LEU A 76 6.85 -5.25 -2.53
N THR A 77 6.42 -6.39 -3.09
CA THR A 77 6.74 -7.71 -2.52
C THR A 77 8.24 -8.00 -2.57
N ASN A 78 8.92 -7.63 -3.66
CA ASN A 78 10.37 -7.82 -3.78
C ASN A 78 11.14 -6.98 -2.76
N ARG A 79 10.68 -5.75 -2.48
CA ARG A 79 11.35 -4.84 -1.54
C ARG A 79 11.04 -5.15 -0.07
N TRP A 80 9.78 -5.45 0.27
CA TRP A 80 9.32 -5.56 1.66
C TRP A 80 8.83 -6.96 2.07
N GLY A 81 8.85 -7.94 1.16
CA GLY A 81 8.21 -9.23 1.38
C GLY A 81 6.68 -9.12 1.32
N LYS A 82 5.98 -10.20 1.67
CA LYS A 82 4.51 -10.21 1.72
C LYS A 82 3.98 -9.40 2.89
N ALA A 83 2.82 -8.77 2.70
CA ALA A 83 2.13 -8.04 3.75
C ALA A 83 1.55 -8.99 4.81
N GLU A 84 1.17 -8.43 5.95
CA GLU A 84 0.29 -9.10 6.90
C GLU A 84 -1.04 -9.49 6.21
N LYS A 85 -1.58 -10.64 6.62
CA LYS A 85 -2.88 -11.13 6.13
C LYS A 85 -3.99 -10.12 6.42
N ASP A 86 -4.82 -9.87 5.42
CA ASP A 86 -6.11 -9.24 5.62
C ASP A 86 -7.16 -10.23 6.12
N ASP A 87 -8.35 -9.72 6.42
CA ASP A 87 -9.47 -10.50 6.93
C ASP A 87 -10.02 -11.50 5.88
N GLU A 88 -9.60 -11.39 4.61
CA GLU A 88 -9.85 -12.35 3.53
C GLU A 88 -8.71 -13.38 3.37
N GLY A 89 -7.62 -13.25 4.13
CA GLY A 89 -6.47 -14.15 4.13
C GLY A 89 -5.42 -13.87 3.05
N ASN A 90 -5.54 -12.77 2.30
CA ASN A 90 -4.59 -12.34 1.27
C ASN A 90 -3.41 -11.60 1.90
N CYS A 91 -2.21 -11.74 1.32
CA CYS A 91 -0.96 -11.12 1.80
C CYS A 91 -0.36 -10.11 0.79
N SER A 92 -1.10 -9.66 -0.21
CA SER A 92 -0.65 -8.67 -1.18
C SER A 92 -0.75 -7.25 -0.64
N HIS A 93 0.22 -6.40 -0.93
CA HIS A 93 0.17 -4.99 -0.57
C HIS A 93 -0.83 -4.23 -1.43
N VAL A 94 -0.95 -4.58 -2.72
CA VAL A 94 -1.85 -3.88 -3.66
C VAL A 94 -3.11 -4.70 -3.92
N VAL A 95 -4.26 -4.02 -3.92
CA VAL A 95 -5.57 -4.58 -4.23
C VAL A 95 -6.15 -3.82 -5.43
N TYR A 96 -6.38 -4.54 -6.52
CA TYR A 96 -7.09 -4.03 -7.68
C TYR A 96 -8.60 -4.11 -7.46
N ALA A 97 -9.29 -2.98 -7.57
CA ALA A 97 -10.74 -2.87 -7.37
C ALA A 97 -11.41 -2.21 -8.59
N PRO A 98 -11.63 -2.96 -9.69
CA PRO A 98 -12.30 -2.41 -10.87
C PRO A 98 -13.75 -2.05 -10.57
N GLN A 99 -14.27 -1.03 -11.25
CA GLN A 99 -15.70 -0.71 -11.28
C GLN A 99 -16.25 -0.96 -12.69
N ASP A 100 -17.46 -1.52 -12.79
CA ASP A 100 -18.13 -1.75 -14.07
C ASP A 100 -18.51 -0.44 -14.77
N GLU A 101 -18.73 0.62 -13.98
CA GLU A 101 -19.10 1.95 -14.45
C GLU A 101 -18.28 3.03 -13.74
N ASN A 102 -18.10 4.18 -14.40
CA ASN A 102 -17.47 5.33 -13.78
C ASN A 102 -18.45 6.04 -12.83
N LEU A 103 -18.37 5.74 -11.53
CA LEU A 103 -19.18 6.36 -10.47
C LEU A 103 -18.68 7.75 -10.03
N GLY A 104 -17.73 8.33 -10.77
CA GLY A 104 -17.03 9.56 -10.39
C GLY A 104 -16.08 9.37 -9.20
N GLY A 105 -15.42 10.46 -8.80
CA GLY A 105 -14.44 10.42 -7.70
C GLY A 105 -15.05 10.03 -6.36
N ALA A 106 -16.20 10.62 -5.99
CA ALA A 106 -16.87 10.30 -4.73
C ALA A 106 -17.34 8.84 -4.66
N GLY A 107 -17.89 8.31 -5.76
CA GLY A 107 -18.29 6.91 -5.85
C GLY A 107 -17.10 5.97 -5.75
N GLY A 108 -16.02 6.26 -6.50
CA GLY A 108 -14.78 5.50 -6.45
C GLY A 108 -14.15 5.48 -5.06
N PHE A 109 -14.03 6.64 -4.39
CA PHE A 109 -13.46 6.71 -3.05
C PHE A 109 -14.33 6.01 -2.02
N SER A 110 -15.66 6.12 -2.12
CA SER A 110 -16.58 5.36 -1.27
C SER A 110 -16.39 3.86 -1.43
N ALA A 111 -16.26 3.36 -2.66
CA ALA A 111 -16.01 1.95 -2.94
C ALA A 111 -14.65 1.49 -2.41
N GLY A 112 -13.59 2.29 -2.63
CA GLY A 112 -12.24 1.99 -2.18
C GLY A 112 -12.09 1.97 -0.66
N VAL A 113 -12.64 2.97 0.04
CA VAL A 113 -12.65 3.01 1.51
C VAL A 113 -13.43 1.84 2.08
N LYS A 114 -14.59 1.51 1.51
CA LYS A 114 -15.37 0.34 1.92
C LYS A 114 -14.54 -0.95 1.76
N LYS A 115 -13.90 -1.16 0.61
CA LYS A 115 -13.06 -2.35 0.38
C LYS A 115 -11.90 -2.41 1.37
N ALA A 116 -11.19 -1.30 1.59
CA ALA A 116 -10.10 -1.24 2.58
C ALA A 116 -10.59 -1.57 4.00
N TYR A 117 -11.75 -1.06 4.39
CA TYR A 117 -12.37 -1.33 5.69
C TYR A 117 -12.71 -2.81 5.86
N GLU A 118 -13.34 -3.43 4.86
CA GLU A 118 -13.69 -4.85 4.86
C GLU A 118 -12.46 -5.78 4.94
N LEU A 119 -11.31 -5.34 4.42
CA LEU A 119 -10.05 -6.07 4.55
C LEU A 119 -9.43 -5.96 5.95
N GLY A 120 -9.88 -5.00 6.77
CA GLY A 120 -9.40 -4.77 8.14
C GLY A 120 -8.54 -3.52 8.33
N ALA A 121 -8.60 -2.54 7.41
CA ALA A 121 -7.88 -1.26 7.56
C ALA A 121 -8.30 -0.52 8.83
N LYS A 122 -7.34 0.18 9.45
CA LYS A 122 -7.59 1.07 10.61
C LYS A 122 -7.38 2.54 10.29
N TRP A 123 -6.58 2.83 9.27
CA TRP A 123 -6.31 4.17 8.77
C TRP A 123 -6.50 4.23 7.27
N PHE A 124 -7.08 5.33 6.80
CA PHE A 124 -7.37 5.56 5.38
C PHE A 124 -6.63 6.81 4.95
N TRP A 125 -5.68 6.67 4.04
CA TRP A 125 -5.09 7.78 3.31
C TRP A 125 -5.72 7.83 1.93
N VAL A 126 -6.64 8.76 1.76
CA VAL A 126 -7.35 8.99 0.51
C VAL A 126 -6.59 10.03 -0.29
N MET A 127 -6.24 9.73 -1.54
CA MET A 127 -5.47 10.64 -2.41
C MET A 127 -5.83 10.48 -3.89
N ASP A 128 -5.64 11.55 -4.65
CA ASP A 128 -5.80 11.56 -6.11
C ASP A 128 -4.69 10.78 -6.82
N ASP A 129 -4.89 10.46 -8.11
CA ASP A 129 -3.94 9.71 -8.94
C ASP A 129 -2.92 10.59 -9.68
N ASP A 130 -2.97 11.92 -9.48
CA ASP A 130 -2.11 12.92 -10.12
C ASP A 130 -1.17 13.65 -9.15
N VAL A 131 -0.88 13.01 -8.02
CA VAL A 131 0.08 13.48 -7.02
C VAL A 131 1.20 12.45 -6.84
N GLU A 132 2.26 12.84 -6.11
CA GLU A 132 3.36 11.96 -5.72
C GLU A 132 3.55 11.98 -4.20
N THR A 133 3.97 10.85 -3.65
CA THR A 133 4.40 10.77 -2.25
C THR A 133 5.90 11.05 -2.13
N VAL A 134 6.30 11.77 -1.08
CA VAL A 134 7.73 11.87 -0.72
C VAL A 134 8.13 10.70 0.19
N PRO A 135 9.42 10.26 0.20
CA PRO A 135 9.83 9.06 0.92
C PRO A 135 9.41 8.97 2.39
N GLU A 136 9.44 10.10 3.11
CA GLU A 136 9.12 10.17 4.54
C GLU A 136 7.62 10.42 4.84
N SER A 137 6.73 10.35 3.85
CA SER A 137 5.32 10.77 4.01
C SER A 137 4.61 10.08 5.17
N ILE A 138 4.71 8.75 5.26
CA ILE A 138 4.08 7.96 6.34
C ILE A 138 4.68 8.33 7.70
N GLU A 139 6.00 8.42 7.79
CA GLU A 139 6.72 8.80 9.02
C GLU A 139 6.30 10.18 9.52
N ARG A 140 6.09 11.14 8.61
CA ARG A 140 5.65 12.50 8.94
C ARG A 140 4.20 12.56 9.41
N LEU A 141 3.34 11.65 8.93
CA LEU A 141 1.95 11.55 9.34
C LEU A 141 1.77 10.79 10.67
N ALA A 142 2.62 9.80 10.94
CA ALA A 142 2.48 8.89 12.09
C ALA A 142 2.39 9.55 13.48
N PRO A 143 3.08 10.67 13.80
CA PRO A 143 2.91 11.35 15.08
C PRO A 143 1.49 11.89 15.32
N TRP A 144 0.76 12.21 14.24
CA TRP A 144 -0.57 12.80 14.33
C TRP A 144 -1.65 11.76 14.59
N THR A 145 -1.48 10.54 14.08
CA THR A 145 -2.42 9.41 14.26
C THR A 145 -2.52 8.92 15.71
N LYS A 146 -1.53 9.27 16.56
CA LYS A 146 -1.55 8.96 17.99
C LYS A 146 -2.50 9.85 18.79
N ARG A 147 -2.80 11.04 18.29
CA ARG A 147 -3.56 12.09 19.00
C ARG A 147 -4.90 12.40 18.36
N HIS A 148 -5.03 12.16 17.06
CA HIS A 148 -6.20 12.51 16.28
C HIS A 148 -6.72 11.27 15.57
N SER A 149 -8.04 11.19 15.39
CA SER A 149 -8.69 10.15 14.59
C SER A 149 -8.78 10.53 13.10
N VAL A 150 -8.50 11.79 12.75
CA VAL A 150 -8.51 12.33 11.39
C VAL A 150 -7.40 13.38 11.26
N VAL A 151 -6.71 13.39 10.11
CA VAL A 151 -5.75 14.42 9.72
C VAL A 151 -6.20 14.94 8.36
N GLN A 152 -6.43 16.24 8.24
CA GLN A 152 -6.87 16.91 7.02
C GLN A 152 -5.95 18.09 6.73
N GLY A 153 -5.56 18.25 5.46
CA GLY A 153 -4.74 19.34 4.94
C GLY A 153 -5.39 20.00 3.75
#